data_AF-A0A971H2L0-F1
#
_entry.id   AF-A0A971H2L0-F1
#
_cell.length_a   1.000
_cell.length_b   1.000
_cell.length_c   1.000
_cell.angle_alpha   90.00
_cell.angle_beta   90.00
_cell.angle_gamma   90.00
#
_symmetry.space_group_name_H-M   'P 1'
#
loop_
_entity.id
_entity.type
_entity.pdbx_description
1 polymer ?
#
loop_
_entity_poly.entity_id
_entity_poly.type
_entity_poly.pdbx_seq_one_letter_code
_entity_poly.pdbx_strand_id
1 'polypeptide(L)'
;MESVNKGSRKNTGISNCIKSQASIFNGCANLYVPLFRQATIFILEARKNDHNNRAIDVAYTDVEQAFDYYMINFNKGKPFTLAGHSQGSELLLTLPKNRFSDKSLQKN
;
A
#
# COMPACT_ATOMS: atom_id res chain seq x y z
N MET A 1 -7.34 -13.87 -6.69
CA MET A 1 -8.78 -14.16 -6.50
C MET A 1 -9.32 -13.19 -5.45
N GLU A 2 -9.74 -12.00 -5.88
CA GLU A 2 -10.88 -11.35 -5.24
C GLU A 2 -12.10 -11.91 -5.94
N SER A 3 -12.89 -12.68 -5.20
CA SER A 3 -14.26 -12.92 -5.57
C SER A 3 -14.95 -11.56 -5.64
N VAL A 4 -15.31 -11.12 -6.84
CA VAL A 4 -16.30 -10.08 -7.07
C VAL A 4 -17.65 -10.63 -6.59
N ASN A 5 -17.83 -10.74 -5.28
CA ASN A 5 -19.03 -11.28 -4.67
C ASN A 5 -19.94 -10.11 -4.29
N LYS A 6 -20.96 -9.96 -5.14
CA LYS A 6 -22.35 -9.61 -4.80
C LYS A 6 -22.56 -9.15 -3.34
N GLY A 7 -22.83 -7.86 -3.14
CA GLY A 7 -23.57 -7.40 -1.96
C GLY A 7 -23.08 -6.16 -1.20
N SER A 8 -21.88 -5.63 -1.46
CA SER A 8 -21.46 -4.36 -0.85
C SER A 8 -21.62 -3.21 -1.83
N ARG A 9 -22.03 -2.01 -1.35
CA ARG A 9 -22.15 -0.80 -2.19
C ARG A 9 -20.89 -0.69 -3.06
N LYS A 10 -21.05 -0.70 -4.39
CA LYS A 10 -19.95 -0.38 -5.30
C LYS A 10 -19.48 1.03 -4.95
N ASN A 11 -18.40 1.15 -4.18
CA ASN A 11 -17.76 2.43 -3.97
C ASN A 11 -17.07 2.78 -5.29
N THR A 12 -17.81 3.49 -6.14
CA THR A 12 -17.42 3.84 -7.50
C THR A 12 -16.10 4.60 -7.53
N GLY A 13 -15.82 5.41 -6.50
CA GLY A 13 -14.55 6.12 -6.34
C GLY A 13 -13.35 5.19 -6.23
N ILE A 14 -13.42 4.18 -5.35
CA ILE A 14 -12.33 3.20 -5.17
C ILE A 14 -12.14 2.39 -6.46
N SER A 15 -13.22 1.91 -7.07
CA SER A 15 -13.14 1.13 -8.31
C SER A 15 -12.51 1.94 -9.45
N ASN A 16 -12.85 3.22 -9.58
CA ASN A 16 -12.28 4.09 -10.59
C ASN A 16 -10.79 4.38 -10.32
N CYS A 17 -10.41 4.56 -9.06
CA CYS A 17 -9.00 4.73 -8.67
C CYS A 17 -8.16 3.50 -9.01
N ILE A 18 -8.64 2.30 -8.70
CA ILE A 18 -7.95 1.05 -9.04
C ILE A 18 -7.81 0.91 -10.55
N LYS A 19 -8.88 1.19 -11.30
CA LYS A 19 -8.84 1.15 -12.77
C LYS A 19 -7.85 2.15 -13.36
N SER A 20 -7.73 3.34 -12.79
CA SER A 20 -6.80 4.35 -13.33
C SER A 20 -5.35 4.07 -12.94
N GLN A 21 -5.09 3.70 -11.69
CA GLN A 21 -3.72 3.58 -11.15
C GLN A 21 -3.11 2.18 -11.31
N ALA A 22 -3.93 1.13 -11.38
CA ALA A 22 -3.45 -0.26 -11.40
C ALA A 22 -3.80 -1.01 -12.70
N SER A 23 -4.34 -0.34 -13.72
CA SER A 23 -4.72 -0.98 -15.00
C SER A 23 -3.56 -1.67 -15.70
N ILE A 24 -2.33 -1.16 -15.56
CA ILE A 24 -1.13 -1.77 -16.14
C ILE A 24 -0.88 -3.20 -15.64
N PHE A 25 -1.40 -3.54 -14.46
CA PHE A 25 -1.26 -4.86 -13.85
C PHE A 25 -2.43 -5.80 -14.18
N ASN A 26 -3.42 -5.31 -14.94
CA ASN A 26 -4.61 -6.08 -15.27
C ASN A 26 -4.25 -7.30 -16.13
N GLY A 27 -4.65 -8.48 -15.69
CA GLY A 27 -4.39 -9.74 -16.40
C GLY A 27 -2.98 -10.33 -16.23
N CYS A 28 -2.01 -9.57 -15.68
CA CYS A 28 -0.65 -10.07 -15.46
C CYS A 28 -0.30 -10.32 -13.98
N ALA A 29 -1.06 -9.78 -13.03
CA ALA A 29 -0.82 -9.98 -11.61
C ALA A 29 -2.11 -10.17 -10.78
N ASN A 30 -1.98 -10.81 -9.62
CA ASN A 30 -3.01 -10.76 -8.58
C ASN A 30 -2.82 -9.48 -7.77
N LEU A 31 -3.83 -8.62 -7.73
CA LEU A 31 -3.76 -7.35 -7.00
C LEU A 31 -4.28 -7.51 -5.57
N TYR A 32 -3.51 -6.97 -4.62
CA TYR A 32 -3.95 -6.67 -3.26
C TYR A 32 -3.83 -5.17 -3.05
N VAL A 33 -4.95 -4.48 -2.85
CA VAL A 33 -5.02 -3.02 -2.82
C VAL A 33 -5.60 -2.56 -1.48
N PRO A 34 -4.77 -2.47 -0.43
CA PRO A 34 -5.24 -2.04 0.87
C PRO A 34 -5.55 -0.54 0.89
N LEU A 35 -6.50 -0.14 1.72
CA LEU A 35 -6.77 1.26 2.02
C LEU A 35 -5.95 1.67 3.24
N PHE A 36 -5.37 2.86 3.19
CA PHE A 36 -4.68 3.49 4.33
C PHE A 36 -5.18 4.92 4.53
N ARG A 37 -4.97 5.46 5.73
CA ARG A 37 -5.32 6.86 6.04
C ARG A 37 -4.38 7.81 5.31
N GLN A 38 -4.92 8.61 4.40
CA GLN A 38 -4.14 9.55 3.60
C GLN A 38 -3.95 10.87 4.35
N ALA A 39 -2.70 11.34 4.47
CA ALA A 39 -2.44 12.68 4.98
C ALA A 39 -2.77 13.73 3.91
N THR A 40 -3.42 14.83 4.31
CA THR A 40 -3.83 15.90 3.40
C THR A 40 -2.64 16.75 2.95
N ILE A 41 -2.77 17.43 1.81
CA ILE A 41 -1.70 18.25 1.23
C ILE A 41 -1.20 19.33 2.21
N PHE A 42 -2.10 19.97 2.97
CA PHE A 42 -1.72 20.97 3.97
C PHE A 42 -0.81 20.41 5.06
N ILE A 43 -1.09 19.19 5.52
CA ILE A 43 -0.27 18.49 6.52
C ILE A 43 1.08 18.07 5.92
N LEU A 44 1.11 17.69 4.64
CA LEU A 44 2.35 17.40 3.92
C LEU A 44 3.21 18.66 3.69
N GLU A 45 2.58 19.81 3.44
CA GLU A 45 3.27 21.08 3.26
C GLU A 45 3.81 21.61 4.58
N ALA A 46 3.01 21.56 5.65
CA ALA A 46 3.45 21.91 7.00
C ALA A 46 4.67 21.09 7.44
N ARG A 47 4.73 19.81 7.04
CA ARG A 47 5.86 18.91 7.31
C ARG A 47 7.20 19.40 6.74
N LYS A 48 7.19 20.22 5.69
CA LYS A 48 8.45 20.81 5.16
C LYS A 48 9.12 21.74 6.17
N ASN A 49 8.34 22.31 7.09
CA ASN A 49 8.79 23.26 8.10
C ASN A 49 8.85 22.67 9.52
N ASP A 50 8.12 21.58 9.79
CA ASP A 50 8.16 20.83 11.05
C ASP A 50 8.25 19.31 10.76
N HIS A 51 9.38 18.71 11.15
CA HIS A 51 9.69 17.32 10.84
C HIS A 51 8.84 16.29 11.59
N ASN A 52 8.02 16.69 12.58
CA ASN A 52 7.18 15.78 13.35
C ASN A 52 5.78 15.61 12.73
N ASN A 53 5.64 14.66 11.79
CA ASN A 53 4.33 14.39 11.17
C ASN A 53 3.71 13.05 11.61
N ARG A 54 3.00 13.10 12.74
CA ARG A 54 2.20 11.99 13.27
C ARG A 54 1.20 11.41 12.26
N ALA A 55 0.75 12.18 11.27
CA ALA A 55 -0.20 11.69 10.27
C ALA A 55 0.43 10.70 9.29
N ILE A 56 1.71 10.89 8.93
CA ILE A 56 2.43 9.95 8.06
C ILE A 56 2.77 8.68 8.82
N ASP A 57 3.13 8.77 10.10
CA ASP A 57 3.34 7.60 10.94
C ASP A 57 2.07 6.75 11.04
N VAL A 58 0.93 7.41 11.26
CA VAL A 58 -0.38 6.76 11.28
C VAL A 58 -0.69 6.07 9.94
N ALA A 59 -0.47 6.77 8.82
CA ALA A 59 -0.63 6.19 7.48
C ALA A 59 0.29 4.97 7.26
N TYR A 60 1.52 5.04 7.76
CA TYR A 60 2.50 3.96 7.68
C TYR A 60 2.06 2.72 8.48
N THR A 61 1.49 2.91 9.68
CA THR A 61 0.98 1.77 10.47
C THR A 61 -0.14 1.00 9.76
N ASP A 62 -0.95 1.66 8.94
CA ASP A 62 -1.97 0.98 8.13
C ASP A 62 -1.32 0.12 7.03
N VAL A 63 -0.26 0.65 6.39
CA VAL A 63 0.50 -0.06 5.35
C VAL A 63 1.21 -1.28 5.92
N GLU A 64 1.82 -1.18 7.11
CA GLU A 64 2.45 -2.33 7.77
C GLU A 64 1.44 -3.43 8.10
N GLN A 65 0.32 -3.07 8.73
CA GLN A 65 -0.73 -4.02 9.08
C GLN A 65 -1.32 -4.68 7.83
N ALA A 66 -1.50 -3.92 6.75
CA ALA A 66 -1.97 -4.47 5.48
C ALA A 66 -0.95 -5.45 4.86
N PHE A 67 0.34 -5.13 4.93
CA PHE A 67 1.39 -6.02 4.46
C PHE A 67 1.41 -7.32 5.27
N ASP A 68 1.31 -7.25 6.60
CA ASP A 68 1.22 -8.44 7.45
C ASP A 68 0.01 -9.30 7.12
N TYR A 69 -1.14 -8.66 6.94
CA TYR A 69 -2.35 -9.35 6.56
C TYR A 69 -2.19 -10.07 5.21
N TYR A 70 -1.57 -9.42 4.21
CA TYR A 70 -1.27 -10.05 2.93
C TYR A 70 -0.34 -11.25 3.07
N MET A 71 0.75 -11.10 3.83
CA MET A 71 1.75 -12.14 4.02
C MET A 71 1.17 -13.39 4.68
N ILE A 72 0.33 -13.21 5.70
CA ILE A 72 -0.30 -14.30 6.46
C ILE A 72 -1.40 -14.99 5.64
N ASN A 73 -2.26 -14.22 4.95
CA ASN A 73 -3.52 -14.75 4.41
C ASN A 73 -3.46 -15.06 2.91
N PHE A 74 -2.64 -14.35 2.13
CA PHE A 74 -2.72 -14.38 0.67
C PHE A 74 -1.41 -14.76 -0.04
N ASN A 75 -0.26 -14.39 0.53
CA ASN A 75 1.04 -14.53 -0.14
C ASN A 75 1.38 -15.99 -0.49
N LYS A 76 1.18 -16.92 0.46
CA LYS A 76 1.45 -18.36 0.28
C LYS A 76 2.86 -18.66 -0.29
N GLY A 77 3.85 -17.87 0.11
CA GLY A 77 5.24 -18.02 -0.31
C GLY A 77 5.54 -17.56 -1.75
N LYS A 78 4.63 -16.82 -2.40
CA LYS A 78 4.85 -16.30 -3.76
C LYS A 78 5.78 -15.09 -3.75
N PRO A 79 6.52 -14.84 -4.85
CA PRO A 79 7.15 -13.55 -5.06
C PRO A 79 6.06 -12.47 -5.22
N PHE A 80 6.36 -11.26 -4.75
CA PHE A 80 5.46 -10.11 -4.83
C PHE A 80 6.24 -8.85 -5.24
N THR A 81 5.50 -7.85 -5.73
CA THR A 81 6.02 -6.52 -6.06
C THR A 81 5.26 -5.48 -5.27
N LEU A 82 5.97 -4.49 -4.73
CA LEU A 82 5.38 -3.32 -4.10
C LEU A 82 5.26 -2.19 -5.13
N ALA A 83 4.08 -1.63 -5.29
CA ALA A 83 3.83 -0.51 -6.19
C ALA A 83 3.01 0.57 -5.47
N GLY A 84 3.47 1.81 -5.54
CA GLY A 84 2.80 2.95 -4.92
C GLY A 84 3.03 4.22 -5.73
N HIS A 85 2.09 5.15 -5.62
CA HIS A 85 2.14 6.46 -6.28
C HIS A 85 2.09 7.58 -5.22
N SER A 86 2.84 8.67 -5.45
CA SER A 86 2.85 9.85 -4.58
C SER A 86 3.12 9.47 -3.11
N GLN A 87 2.24 9.84 -2.17
CA GLN A 87 2.35 9.47 -0.76
C GLN A 87 2.47 7.95 -0.55
N GLY A 88 1.79 7.13 -1.37
CA GLY A 88 1.91 5.68 -1.29
C GLY A 88 3.32 5.19 -1.62
N SER A 89 4.04 5.86 -2.53
CA SER A 89 5.45 5.54 -2.81
C SER A 89 6.34 5.81 -1.60
N GLU A 90 6.13 6.94 -0.91
CA GLU A 90 6.87 7.29 0.29
C GLU A 90 6.69 6.25 1.40
N LEU A 91 5.45 5.84 1.67
CA LEU A 91 5.15 4.81 2.67
C LEU A 91 5.79 3.46 2.31
N LEU A 92 5.74 3.07 1.04
CA LEU A 92 6.35 1.82 0.57
C LEU A 92 7.88 1.84 0.53
N LEU A 93 8.53 3.00 0.49
CA LEU A 93 9.99 3.10 0.66
C LEU A 93 10.42 2.87 2.11
N THR A 94 9.55 3.15 3.07
CA THR A 94 9.80 2.91 4.51
C THR A 94 9.62 1.43 4.87
N LEU A 95 8.65 0.76 4.24
CA LEU A 95 8.32 -0.64 4.57
C LEU A 95 9.52 -1.60 4.46
N PRO A 96 10.32 -1.63 3.36
CA PRO A 96 11.53 -2.43 3.27
C PRO A 96 12.58 -2.13 4.33
N LYS A 97 12.74 -0.86 4.70
CA LYS A 97 13.75 -0.46 5.70
C LYS A 97 13.44 -1.06 7.07
N ASN A 98 12.17 -1.19 7.40
CA ASN A 98 11.71 -1.72 8.68
C ASN A 98 11.50 -3.24 8.67
N ARG A 99 11.21 -3.83 7.50
CA ARG A 99 10.81 -5.25 7.38
C ARG A 99 11.86 -6.16 6.74
N PHE A 100 12.73 -5.61 5.90
CA PHE A 100 13.74 -6.36 5.15
C PHE A 100 15.17 -5.91 5.49
N SER A 101 15.35 -5.30 6.66
CA SER A 101 16.67 -4.98 7.23
C SER A 101 17.51 -6.24 7.50
N ASP A 102 16.88 -7.42 7.46
CA ASP A 102 17.57 -8.69 7.36
C ASP A 102 18.03 -8.94 5.91
N LYS A 103 19.34 -8.80 5.68
CA LYS A 103 20.00 -9.01 4.38
C LYS A 103 19.81 -10.42 3.80
N SER A 104 19.31 -11.39 4.58
CA SER A 104 19.06 -12.75 4.10
C SER A 104 17.90 -12.87 3.10
N LEU A 105 17.02 -11.86 3.00
CA LEU A 105 15.86 -11.85 2.11
C LEU A 105 16.11 -11.15 0.75
N GLN A 106 17.28 -10.54 0.58
CA GLN A 106 17.70 -9.92 -0.68
C GLN A 106 18.46 -10.98 -1.51
N LYS A 107 17.72 -11.83 -2.23
CA LYS A 107 18.35 -12.69 -3.26
C LYS A 107 18.45 -11.91 -4.58
N ASN A 108 19.68 -11.81 -5.07
CA ASN A 108 20.04 -11.35 -6.42
C ASN A 108 19.45 -12.26 -7.50
#